data_AF-A0A7Y2NCK1-F1
#
_entry.id   AF-A0A7Y2NCK1-F1
#
_cell.length_a   1.000
_cell.length_b   1.000
_cell.length_c   1.000
_cell.angle_alpha   90.00
_cell.angle_beta   90.00
_cell.angle_gamma   90.00
#
_symmetry.space_group_name_H-M   'P 1'
#
loop_
_entity.id
_entity.type
_entity.pdbx_description
1 polymer ?
#
loop_
_entity_poly.entity_id
_entity_poly.type
_entity_poly.pdbx_seq_one_letter_code
_entity_poly.pdbx_strand_id
1 'polypeptide(L)'
;MDQLDRIDEIVRSELDAKNAARELALGHCRKVIRFSAKAIRSIHRGETPAAVELMARAKSLIDEMEPQLREHADIFHAGFFYDAVKEYAEAQLTHALLEDLPLPLPSEVGVDAVPYLKGLGEAVGEQRRRLLDQLRAGDLEGGEKTFHAMESIIGLLTSLDYPDGMTAGLRRTTDVARSLIERSRADLTSTVVQERLRRQLAERID
;
A
#
# COMPACT_ATOMS: atom_id res chain seq x y z
N MET A 1 0.42 -53.73 -3.78
CA MET A 1 -0.24 -53.14 -2.61
C MET A 1 0.77 -52.38 -1.77
N ASP A 2 1.81 -53.02 -1.23
CA ASP A 2 2.88 -52.37 -0.44
C ASP A 2 3.50 -51.09 -1.08
N GLN A 3 3.75 -51.09 -2.40
CA GLN A 3 4.25 -49.90 -3.10
C GLN A 3 3.21 -48.76 -3.19
N LEU A 4 1.92 -49.09 -3.29
CA LEU A 4 0.85 -48.07 -3.30
C LEU A 4 0.66 -47.49 -1.90
N ASP A 5 0.78 -48.30 -0.86
CA ASP A 5 0.67 -47.86 0.54
C ASP A 5 1.83 -46.90 0.88
N ARG A 6 3.04 -47.21 0.41
CA ARG A 6 4.21 -46.33 0.55
C ARG A 6 4.09 -45.03 -0.27
N ILE A 7 3.49 -45.08 -1.46
CA ILE A 7 3.17 -43.88 -2.24
C ILE A 7 2.15 -43.01 -1.48
N ASP A 8 1.10 -43.63 -0.94
CA ASP A 8 0.05 -42.93 -0.18
C ASP A 8 0.64 -42.21 1.05
N GLU A 9 1.50 -42.88 1.81
CA GLU A 9 2.16 -42.30 2.99
C GLU A 9 3.03 -41.08 2.64
N ILE A 10 3.89 -41.21 1.61
CA ILE A 10 4.77 -40.11 1.17
C ILE A 10 3.95 -38.92 0.65
N VAL A 11 2.97 -39.19 -0.22
CA VAL A 11 2.16 -38.13 -0.85
C VAL A 11 1.27 -37.44 0.18
N ARG A 12 0.63 -38.17 1.10
CA ARG A 12 -0.15 -37.55 2.19
C ARG A 12 0.70 -36.69 3.07
N SER A 13 1.87 -37.18 3.50
CA SER A 13 2.75 -36.40 4.38
C SER A 13 3.17 -35.08 3.74
N GLU A 14 3.48 -35.07 2.43
CA GLU A 14 3.81 -33.84 1.70
C GLU A 14 2.61 -32.89 1.58
N LEU A 15 1.45 -33.41 1.17
CA LEU A 15 0.25 -32.60 0.94
C LEU A 15 -0.35 -32.06 2.25
N ASP A 16 -0.30 -32.82 3.34
CA ASP A 16 -0.82 -32.41 4.65
C ASP A 16 0.03 -31.27 5.24
N ALA A 17 1.37 -31.36 5.15
CA ALA A 17 2.27 -30.30 5.59
C ALA A 17 2.00 -28.99 4.83
N LYS A 18 1.89 -29.10 3.50
CA LYS A 18 1.59 -27.97 2.61
C LYS A 18 0.22 -27.35 2.87
N ASN A 19 -0.81 -28.18 3.08
CA ASN A 19 -2.15 -27.71 3.40
C ASN A 19 -2.20 -27.00 4.76
N ALA A 20 -1.48 -27.52 5.76
CA ALA A 20 -1.37 -26.89 7.08
C ALA A 20 -0.72 -25.49 6.98
N ALA A 21 0.40 -25.37 6.25
CA ALA A 21 1.06 -24.09 6.02
C ALA A 21 0.13 -23.08 5.32
N ARG A 22 -0.60 -23.54 4.29
CA ARG A 22 -1.58 -22.72 3.56
C ARG A 22 -2.71 -22.21 4.46
N GLU A 23 -3.33 -23.07 5.27
CA GLU A 23 -4.45 -22.67 6.13
C GLU A 23 -4.03 -21.69 7.23
N LEU A 24 -2.87 -21.92 7.85
CA LEU A 24 -2.28 -20.98 8.80
C LEU A 24 -2.07 -19.61 8.14
N ALA A 25 -1.43 -19.60 6.97
CA ALA A 25 -1.14 -18.37 6.25
C ALA A 25 -2.40 -17.62 5.79
N LEU A 26 -3.44 -18.30 5.34
CA LEU A 26 -4.71 -17.66 4.98
C LEU A 26 -5.39 -16.98 6.17
N GLY A 27 -5.31 -17.58 7.36
CA GLY A 27 -5.79 -16.97 8.59
C GLY A 27 -5.04 -15.68 8.92
N HIS A 28 -3.71 -15.72 8.83
CA HIS A 28 -2.83 -14.60 9.16
C HIS A 28 -2.86 -13.48 8.11
N CYS A 29 -2.88 -13.79 6.82
CA CYS A 29 -3.02 -12.80 5.74
C CYS A 29 -4.29 -11.96 5.90
N ARG A 30 -5.44 -12.58 6.25
CA ARG A 30 -6.68 -11.83 6.53
C ARG A 30 -6.56 -10.89 7.74
N LYS A 31 -5.76 -11.25 8.74
CA LYS A 31 -5.47 -10.38 9.89
C LYS A 31 -4.55 -9.23 9.50
N VAL A 32 -3.50 -9.50 8.72
CA VAL A 32 -2.58 -8.48 8.18
C VAL A 32 -3.35 -7.41 7.42
N ILE A 33 -4.14 -7.80 6.41
CA ILE A 33 -4.97 -6.87 5.62
C ILE A 33 -5.87 -6.03 6.53
N ARG A 34 -6.51 -6.66 7.53
CA ARG A 34 -7.38 -5.95 8.48
C ARG A 34 -6.60 -4.96 9.34
N PHE A 35 -5.41 -5.30 9.80
CA PHE A 35 -4.57 -4.42 10.58
C PHE A 35 -4.06 -3.25 9.74
N SER A 36 -3.58 -3.51 8.51
CA SER A 36 -3.18 -2.47 7.56
C SER A 36 -4.30 -1.47 7.27
N ALA A 37 -5.49 -1.95 6.93
CA ALA A 37 -6.65 -1.09 6.68
C ALA A 37 -7.07 -0.30 7.93
N LYS A 38 -6.95 -0.87 9.13
CA LYS A 38 -7.21 -0.14 10.39
C LYS A 38 -6.14 0.91 10.64
N ALA A 39 -4.87 0.61 10.37
CA ALA A 39 -3.76 1.54 10.53
C ALA A 39 -3.94 2.76 9.64
N ILE A 40 -4.21 2.57 8.34
CA ILE A 40 -4.51 3.66 7.38
C ILE A 40 -5.64 4.55 7.92
N ARG A 41 -6.74 3.95 8.37
CA ARG A 41 -7.85 4.71 8.96
C ARG A 41 -7.46 5.48 10.23
N SER A 42 -6.59 4.93 11.08
CA SER A 42 -6.10 5.61 12.28
C SER A 42 -5.14 6.75 11.94
N ILE A 43 -4.27 6.61 10.94
CA ILE A 43 -3.39 7.69 10.45
C ILE A 43 -4.23 8.89 10.01
N HIS A 44 -5.27 8.67 9.20
CA HIS A 44 -6.20 9.74 8.79
C HIS A 44 -6.98 10.39 9.94
N ARG A 45 -7.09 9.74 11.10
CA ARG A 45 -7.71 10.32 12.30
C ARG A 45 -6.68 11.00 13.23
N GLY A 46 -5.40 11.02 12.87
CA GLY A 46 -4.33 11.50 13.75
C GLY A 46 -4.03 10.58 14.92
N GLU A 47 -4.48 9.32 14.88
CA GLU A 47 -4.24 8.31 15.92
C GLU A 47 -2.94 7.53 15.65
N THR A 48 -1.83 8.25 15.42
CA THR A 48 -0.55 7.70 14.97
C THR A 48 -0.01 6.57 15.88
N PRO A 49 -0.04 6.68 17.23
CA PRO A 49 0.41 5.57 18.09
C PRO A 49 -0.36 4.27 17.87
N ALA A 50 -1.68 4.35 17.66
CA ALA A 50 -2.52 3.18 17.39
C ALA A 50 -2.21 2.58 16.02
N ALA A 51 -1.96 3.43 15.01
CA ALA A 51 -1.56 2.97 13.69
C ALA A 51 -0.22 2.22 13.71
N VAL A 52 0.78 2.75 14.43
CA VAL A 52 2.09 2.11 14.60
C VAL A 52 1.95 0.74 15.27
N GLU A 53 1.14 0.62 16.31
CA GLU A 53 0.87 -0.67 16.97
C GLU A 53 0.21 -1.68 16.01
N LEU A 54 -0.76 -1.23 15.21
CA LEU A 54 -1.43 -2.08 14.21
C LEU A 54 -0.45 -2.55 13.13
N MET A 55 0.42 -1.67 12.62
CA MET A 55 1.44 -2.04 11.65
C MET A 55 2.48 -2.99 12.24
N ALA A 56 2.87 -2.82 13.51
CA ALA A 56 3.75 -3.77 14.19
C ALA A 56 3.12 -5.17 14.29
N ARG A 57 1.83 -5.25 14.66
CA ARG A 57 1.08 -6.52 14.69
C ARG A 57 0.98 -7.18 13.30
N ALA A 58 0.80 -6.38 12.25
CA ALA A 58 0.81 -6.88 10.88
C ALA A 58 2.19 -7.46 10.51
N LYS A 59 3.28 -6.75 10.84
CA LYS A 59 4.65 -7.20 10.59
C LYS A 59 4.97 -8.50 11.32
N SER A 60 4.59 -8.64 12.59
CA SER A 60 4.83 -9.88 13.34
C SER A 60 4.16 -11.09 12.71
N LEU A 61 2.95 -10.94 12.16
CA LEU A 61 2.28 -12.04 11.45
C LEU A 61 2.96 -12.37 10.12
N ILE A 62 3.46 -11.37 9.39
CA ILE A 62 4.24 -11.59 8.17
C ILE A 62 5.51 -12.37 8.49
N ASP A 63 6.25 -11.97 9.52
CA ASP A 63 7.49 -12.63 9.95
C ASP A 63 7.28 -14.06 10.44
N GLU A 64 6.10 -14.36 11.00
CA GLU A 64 5.72 -15.73 11.40
C GLU A 64 5.40 -16.61 10.18
N MET A 65 4.69 -16.08 9.19
CA MET A 65 4.27 -16.84 8.00
C MET A 65 5.38 -17.05 6.98
N GLU A 66 6.20 -16.02 6.74
CA GLU A 66 7.10 -15.97 5.59
C GLU A 66 8.09 -17.15 5.52
N PRO A 67 8.78 -17.56 6.60
CA PRO A 67 9.70 -18.68 6.55
C PRO A 67 9.00 -20.00 6.18
N GLN A 68 7.81 -20.26 6.74
CA GLN A 68 7.04 -21.48 6.49
C GLN A 68 6.52 -21.52 5.04
N LEU A 69 6.13 -20.37 4.51
CA LEU A 69 5.67 -20.29 3.12
C LEU A 69 6.82 -20.45 2.13
N ARG A 70 8.02 -19.95 2.42
CA ARG A 70 9.19 -20.08 1.53
C ARG A 70 9.60 -21.55 1.29
N GLU A 71 9.28 -22.45 2.22
CA GLU A 71 9.46 -23.91 2.03
C GLU A 71 8.50 -24.50 1.00
N HIS A 72 7.41 -23.78 0.67
CA HIS A 72 6.36 -24.18 -0.26
C HIS A 72 6.13 -23.10 -1.33
N ALA A 73 7.05 -23.02 -2.30
CA ALA A 73 7.09 -21.95 -3.30
C ALA A 73 5.76 -21.69 -4.02
N ASP A 74 4.99 -22.72 -4.34
CA ASP A 74 3.70 -22.56 -5.02
C ASP A 74 2.62 -21.95 -4.12
N ILE A 75 2.69 -22.17 -2.80
CA ILE A 75 1.83 -21.52 -1.82
C ILE A 75 2.30 -20.09 -1.55
N PHE A 76 3.61 -19.86 -1.44
CA PHE A 76 4.19 -18.52 -1.29
C PHE A 76 3.76 -17.58 -2.44
N HIS A 77 3.68 -18.12 -3.66
CA HIS A 77 3.28 -17.38 -4.85
C HIS A 77 1.77 -17.44 -5.17
N ALA A 78 0.92 -18.02 -4.30
CA ALA A 78 -0.52 -18.18 -4.52
C ALA A 78 -1.35 -16.87 -4.37
N GLY A 79 -0.71 -15.69 -4.44
CA GLY A 79 -1.35 -14.38 -4.47
C GLY A 79 -1.82 -13.83 -3.12
N PHE A 80 -2.37 -14.67 -2.24
CA PHE A 80 -2.94 -14.20 -0.97
C PHE A 80 -1.89 -13.59 -0.01
N PHE A 81 -0.68 -14.16 0.02
CA PHE A 81 0.43 -13.61 0.81
C PHE A 81 0.93 -12.29 0.22
N TYR A 82 1.05 -12.25 -1.12
CA TYR A 82 1.38 -11.04 -1.86
C TYR A 82 0.41 -9.89 -1.55
N ASP A 83 -0.90 -10.15 -1.58
CA ASP A 83 -1.91 -9.14 -1.26
C ASP A 83 -1.76 -8.63 0.18
N ALA A 84 -1.55 -9.51 1.15
CA ALA A 84 -1.34 -9.11 2.53
C ALA A 84 -0.08 -8.24 2.73
N VAL A 85 1.02 -8.60 2.09
CA VAL A 85 2.29 -7.85 2.14
C VAL A 85 2.15 -6.50 1.44
N LYS A 86 1.47 -6.44 0.30
CA LYS A 86 1.16 -5.20 -0.42
C LYS A 86 0.37 -4.22 0.45
N GLU A 87 -0.69 -4.69 1.11
CA GLU A 87 -1.53 -3.87 2.00
C GLU A 87 -0.73 -3.39 3.23
N TYR A 88 0.16 -4.21 3.77
CA TYR A 88 1.09 -3.79 4.82
C TYR A 88 2.05 -2.69 4.32
N ALA A 89 2.61 -2.85 3.12
CA ALA A 89 3.47 -1.83 2.52
C ALA A 89 2.71 -0.51 2.29
N GLU A 90 1.48 -0.56 1.79
CA GLU A 90 0.62 0.61 1.64
C GLU A 90 0.43 1.36 2.97
N ALA A 91 0.18 0.64 4.07
CA ALA A 91 0.01 1.26 5.39
C ALA A 91 1.30 1.97 5.87
N GLN A 92 2.46 1.34 5.71
CA GLN A 92 3.77 1.92 6.07
C GLN A 92 4.09 3.17 5.24
N LEU A 93 3.85 3.10 3.94
CA LEU A 93 4.13 4.20 3.01
C LEU A 93 3.15 5.35 3.22
N THR A 94 1.88 5.04 3.46
CA THR A 94 0.86 6.03 3.84
C THR A 94 1.26 6.76 5.12
N HIS A 95 1.71 6.03 6.15
CA HIS A 95 2.19 6.64 7.39
C HIS A 95 3.34 7.62 7.12
N ALA A 96 4.38 7.17 6.40
CA ALA A 96 5.52 8.03 6.08
C ALA A 96 5.09 9.29 5.31
N LEU A 97 4.21 9.14 4.32
CA LEU A 97 3.75 10.25 3.48
C LEU A 97 2.80 11.23 4.20
N LEU A 98 2.03 10.78 5.21
CA LEU A 98 1.11 11.66 5.94
C LEU A 98 1.82 12.43 7.08
N GLU A 99 2.88 11.84 7.64
CA GLU A 99 3.71 12.44 8.68
C GLU A 99 4.93 13.21 8.11
N ASP A 100 4.99 13.37 6.78
CA ASP A 100 6.09 14.02 6.05
C ASP A 100 7.48 13.45 6.41
N LEU A 101 7.52 12.14 6.64
CA LEU A 101 8.74 11.36 6.91
C LEU A 101 9.37 10.87 5.60
N PRO A 102 10.68 10.58 5.59
CA PRO A 102 11.31 9.89 4.47
C PRO A 102 10.60 8.55 4.17
N LEU A 103 10.39 8.25 2.89
CA LEU A 103 9.85 6.96 2.48
C LEU A 103 10.85 5.84 2.84
N PRO A 104 10.44 4.83 3.61
CA PRO A 104 11.31 3.70 3.93
C PRO A 104 11.60 2.87 2.68
N LEU A 105 12.81 2.34 2.57
CA LEU A 105 13.19 1.42 1.50
C LEU A 105 12.44 0.08 1.61
N PRO A 106 12.28 -0.68 0.51
CA PRO A 106 11.66 -2.01 0.56
C PRO A 106 12.29 -2.93 1.61
N SER A 107 13.61 -2.87 1.77
CA SER A 107 14.35 -3.63 2.78
C SER A 107 14.07 -3.20 4.22
N GLU A 108 13.77 -1.93 4.46
CA GLU A 108 13.43 -1.40 5.78
C GLU A 108 11.99 -1.78 6.17
N VAL A 109 11.10 -1.82 5.18
CA VAL A 109 9.74 -2.36 5.36
C VAL A 109 9.75 -3.88 5.51
N GLY A 110 10.75 -4.56 4.93
CA GLY A 110 10.88 -6.02 4.94
C GLY A 110 9.97 -6.69 3.93
N VAL A 111 9.87 -6.12 2.72
CA VAL A 111 8.99 -6.63 1.65
C VAL A 111 9.70 -6.57 0.30
N ASP A 112 9.27 -7.43 -0.62
CA ASP A 112 9.80 -7.44 -1.98
C ASP A 112 9.44 -6.17 -2.75
N ALA A 113 10.23 -5.86 -3.79
CA ALA A 113 10.08 -4.66 -4.59
C ALA A 113 8.70 -4.52 -5.23
N VAL A 114 8.10 -5.61 -5.73
CA VAL A 114 6.82 -5.52 -6.45
C VAL A 114 5.64 -5.22 -5.51
N PRO A 115 5.42 -5.94 -4.39
CA PRO A 115 4.44 -5.53 -3.37
C PRO A 115 4.65 -4.10 -2.87
N TYR A 116 5.91 -3.69 -2.65
CA TYR A 116 6.27 -2.34 -2.23
C TYR A 116 5.78 -1.29 -3.23
N LEU A 117 6.13 -1.44 -4.51
CA LEU A 117 5.78 -0.49 -5.56
C LEU A 117 4.26 -0.41 -5.78
N LYS A 118 3.55 -1.54 -5.65
CA LYS A 118 2.09 -1.52 -5.69
C LYS A 118 1.48 -0.81 -4.50
N GLY A 119 1.95 -1.08 -3.28
CA GLY A 119 1.52 -0.36 -2.08
C GLY A 119 1.81 1.14 -2.19
N LEU A 120 2.95 1.53 -2.77
CA LEU A 120 3.30 2.93 -3.04
C LEU A 120 2.32 3.59 -4.02
N GLY A 121 1.92 2.87 -5.07
CA GLY A 121 0.92 3.35 -6.02
C GLY A 121 -0.49 3.47 -5.41
N GLU A 122 -0.87 2.59 -4.49
CA GLU A 122 -2.15 2.66 -3.77
C GLU A 122 -2.14 3.81 -2.73
N ALA A 123 -1.00 4.07 -2.07
CA ALA A 123 -0.83 5.20 -1.16
C ALA A 123 -1.05 6.58 -1.82
N VAL A 124 -0.96 6.69 -3.15
CA VAL A 124 -1.36 7.90 -3.91
C VAL A 124 -2.84 8.22 -3.69
N GLY A 125 -3.69 7.21 -3.51
CA GLY A 125 -5.10 7.38 -3.14
C GLY A 125 -5.26 8.07 -1.78
N GLU A 126 -4.45 7.68 -0.80
CA GLU A 126 -4.48 8.28 0.54
C GLU A 126 -3.89 9.69 0.56
N GLN A 127 -2.88 9.97 -0.27
CA GLN A 127 -2.40 11.34 -0.51
C GLN A 127 -3.46 12.22 -1.18
N ARG A 128 -4.22 11.69 -2.15
CA ARG A 128 -5.36 12.42 -2.73
C ARG A 128 -6.39 12.77 -1.67
N ARG A 129 -6.66 11.87 -0.73
CA ARG A 129 -7.56 12.15 0.39
C ARG A 129 -7.03 13.30 1.26
N ARG A 130 -5.76 13.24 1.67
CA ARG A 130 -5.08 14.34 2.42
C ARG A 130 -5.19 15.66 1.67
N LEU A 131 -4.89 15.67 0.37
CA LEU A 131 -4.98 16.84 -0.49
C LEU A 131 -6.38 17.46 -0.45
N LEU A 132 -7.42 16.66 -0.66
CA LEU A 132 -8.80 17.17 -0.66
C LEU A 132 -9.20 17.74 0.70
N ASP A 133 -8.77 17.13 1.80
CA ASP A 133 -9.03 17.63 3.14
C ASP A 133 -8.29 18.97 3.40
N GLN A 134 -7.05 19.12 2.94
CA GLN A 134 -6.29 20.37 2.99
C GLN A 134 -6.95 21.48 2.18
N LEU A 135 -7.35 21.20 0.93
CA LEU A 135 -8.05 22.15 0.07
C LEU A 135 -9.36 22.64 0.71
N ARG A 136 -10.11 21.73 1.36
CA ARG A 136 -11.34 22.07 2.08
C ARG A 136 -11.09 22.94 3.31
N ALA A 137 -9.95 22.78 3.96
CA ALA A 137 -9.53 23.61 5.08
C ALA A 137 -8.92 24.96 4.66
N GLY A 138 -8.72 25.19 3.35
CA GLY A 138 -8.05 26.38 2.83
C GLY A 138 -6.52 26.33 2.91
N ASP A 139 -5.94 25.18 3.25
CA ASP A 139 -4.50 24.94 3.28
C ASP A 139 -3.97 24.66 1.86
N LEU A 140 -3.80 25.73 1.08
CA LEU A 140 -3.29 25.62 -0.30
C LEU A 140 -1.82 25.20 -0.35
N GLU A 141 -0.99 25.71 0.56
CA GLU A 141 0.44 25.40 0.58
C GLU A 141 0.66 23.92 0.91
N GLY A 142 -0.04 23.39 1.92
CA GLY A 142 -0.01 21.98 2.25
C GLY A 142 -0.58 21.13 1.11
N GLY A 143 -1.64 21.59 0.44
CA GLY A 143 -2.18 20.93 -0.75
C GLY A 143 -1.15 20.83 -1.89
N GLU A 144 -0.43 21.90 -2.21
CA GLU A 144 0.63 21.89 -3.23
C GLU A 144 1.77 20.92 -2.86
N LYS A 145 2.20 20.90 -1.60
CA LYS A 145 3.23 19.95 -1.11
C LYS A 145 2.78 18.49 -1.27
N THR A 146 1.56 18.18 -0.84
CA THR A 146 0.95 16.85 -1.00
C THR A 146 0.87 16.47 -2.48
N PHE A 147 0.43 17.39 -3.35
CA PHE A 147 0.33 17.12 -4.78
C PHE A 147 1.70 16.83 -5.42
N HIS A 148 2.75 17.58 -5.06
CA HIS A 148 4.11 17.32 -5.53
C HIS A 148 4.69 15.98 -5.07
N ALA A 149 4.37 15.54 -3.85
CA ALA A 149 4.74 14.20 -3.38
C ALA A 149 4.07 13.12 -4.25
N MET A 150 2.79 13.30 -4.58
CA MET A 150 2.08 12.40 -5.49
C MET A 150 2.72 12.38 -6.89
N GLU A 151 3.11 13.54 -7.44
CA GLU A 151 3.79 13.64 -8.74
C GLU A 151 5.15 12.92 -8.74
N SER A 152 5.88 13.00 -7.64
CA SER A 152 7.16 12.31 -7.47
C SER A 152 7.00 10.78 -7.50
N ILE A 153 5.95 10.27 -6.83
CA ILE A 153 5.62 8.84 -6.82
C ILE A 153 5.29 8.35 -8.23
N ILE A 154 4.41 9.06 -8.97
CA ILE A 154 4.06 8.62 -10.32
C ILE A 154 5.24 8.72 -11.29
N GLY A 155 6.14 9.68 -11.09
CA GLY A 155 7.39 9.80 -11.83
C GLY A 155 8.26 8.55 -11.68
N LEU A 156 8.44 8.08 -10.44
CA LEU A 156 9.14 6.82 -10.15
C LEU A 156 8.44 5.63 -10.80
N LEU A 157 7.14 5.44 -10.57
CA LEU A 157 6.39 4.29 -11.10
C LEU A 157 6.40 4.23 -12.62
N THR A 158 6.31 5.39 -13.30
CA THR A 158 6.32 5.46 -14.77
C THR A 158 7.72 5.20 -15.34
N SER A 159 8.79 5.45 -14.57
CA SER A 159 10.17 5.19 -15.02
C SER A 159 10.53 3.70 -15.07
N LEU A 160 9.74 2.83 -14.42
CA LEU A 160 9.98 1.40 -14.31
C LEU A 160 9.34 0.64 -15.50
N ASP A 161 10.07 0.54 -16.60
CA ASP A 161 9.64 -0.16 -17.81
C ASP A 161 10.02 -1.65 -17.77
N TYR A 162 9.18 -2.46 -17.13
CA TYR A 162 9.34 -3.91 -17.04
C TYR A 162 8.08 -4.65 -17.51
N PRO A 163 8.20 -5.86 -18.07
CA PRO A 163 7.05 -6.66 -18.49
C PRO A 163 6.06 -6.93 -17.36
N ASP A 164 4.76 -6.89 -17.66
CA ASP A 164 3.69 -7.07 -16.66
C ASP A 164 3.78 -8.41 -15.92
N GLY A 165 4.27 -9.47 -16.57
CA GLY A 165 4.47 -10.78 -15.95
C GLY A 165 5.51 -10.77 -14.83
N MET A 166 6.48 -9.84 -14.87
CA MET A 166 7.50 -9.68 -13.83
C MET A 166 7.00 -8.77 -12.70
N THR A 167 6.18 -7.77 -13.01
CA THR A 167 5.71 -6.76 -12.04
C THR A 167 4.33 -7.07 -11.47
N ALA A 168 3.80 -8.26 -11.77
CA ALA A 168 2.45 -8.68 -11.40
C ALA A 168 1.37 -7.64 -11.80
N GLY A 169 1.54 -6.95 -12.93
CA GLY A 169 0.60 -5.92 -13.41
C GLY A 169 0.73 -4.55 -12.74
N LEU A 170 1.94 -4.13 -12.35
CA LEU A 170 2.22 -2.81 -11.79
C LEU A 170 1.73 -1.66 -12.69
N ARG A 171 1.72 -1.87 -14.01
CA ARG A 171 1.21 -0.90 -14.99
C ARG A 171 -0.22 -0.46 -14.67
N ARG A 172 -1.09 -1.39 -14.27
CA ARG A 172 -2.49 -1.08 -13.89
C ARG A 172 -2.55 -0.16 -12.67
N THR A 173 -1.75 -0.44 -11.64
CA THR A 173 -1.66 0.41 -10.45
C THR A 173 -1.14 1.81 -10.82
N THR A 174 -0.14 1.87 -11.70
CA THR A 174 0.44 3.13 -12.20
C THR A 174 -0.60 3.96 -12.97
N ASP A 175 -1.42 3.32 -13.82
CA ASP A 175 -2.48 4.01 -14.56
C ASP A 175 -3.60 4.54 -13.63
N VAL A 176 -3.95 3.79 -12.59
CA VAL A 176 -4.90 4.26 -11.55
C VAL A 176 -4.31 5.46 -10.80
N ALA A 177 -3.05 5.38 -10.36
CA ALA A 177 -2.35 6.49 -9.72
C ALA A 177 -2.31 7.72 -10.62
N ARG A 178 -1.99 7.57 -11.92
CA ARG A 178 -2.01 8.67 -12.91
C ARG A 178 -3.39 9.33 -13.00
N SER A 179 -4.46 8.55 -13.04
CA SER A 179 -5.84 9.07 -13.03
C SER A 179 -6.17 9.87 -11.76
N LEU A 180 -5.60 9.49 -10.61
CA LEU A 180 -5.74 10.26 -9.37
C LEU A 180 -4.98 11.59 -9.44
N ILE A 181 -3.76 11.61 -9.99
CA ILE A 181 -2.98 12.84 -10.21
C ILE A 181 -3.75 13.84 -11.09
N GLU A 182 -4.27 13.40 -12.23
CA GLU A 182 -4.95 14.30 -13.16
C GLU A 182 -6.20 14.94 -12.52
N ARG A 183 -6.97 14.16 -11.76
CA ARG A 183 -8.10 14.70 -10.99
C ARG A 183 -7.63 15.66 -9.90
N SER A 184 -6.56 15.31 -9.18
CA SER A 184 -6.00 16.15 -8.11
C SER A 184 -5.49 17.48 -8.63
N ARG A 185 -4.89 17.50 -9.82
CA ARG A 185 -4.46 18.72 -10.50
C ARG A 185 -5.65 19.63 -10.80
N ALA A 186 -6.74 19.06 -11.32
CA ALA A 186 -7.96 19.81 -11.62
C ALA A 186 -8.57 20.42 -10.35
N ASP A 187 -8.67 19.64 -9.28
CA ASP A 187 -9.18 20.10 -7.97
C ASP A 187 -8.33 21.25 -7.41
N LEU A 188 -7.01 21.05 -7.32
CA LEU A 188 -6.07 22.07 -6.82
C LEU A 188 -6.12 23.36 -7.65
N THR A 189 -6.10 23.23 -8.99
CA THR A 189 -6.15 24.40 -9.89
C THR A 189 -7.44 25.20 -9.68
N SER A 190 -8.58 24.50 -9.57
CA SER A 190 -9.88 25.14 -9.32
C SER A 190 -9.87 25.90 -7.99
N THR A 191 -9.41 25.26 -6.91
CA THR A 191 -9.34 25.89 -5.58
C THR A 191 -8.41 27.11 -5.58
N VAL A 192 -7.24 27.04 -6.21
CA VAL A 192 -6.29 28.17 -6.32
C VAL A 192 -6.91 29.36 -7.07
N VAL A 193 -7.60 29.10 -8.18
CA VAL A 193 -8.28 30.16 -8.95
C VAL A 193 -9.40 30.79 -8.13
N GLN A 194 -10.20 30.00 -7.43
CA GLN A 194 -11.27 30.48 -6.56
C GLN A 194 -10.74 31.33 -5.39
N GLU A 195 -9.66 30.90 -4.74
CA GLU A 195 -9.04 31.64 -3.65
C GLU A 195 -8.44 32.96 -4.13
N ARG A 196 -7.79 32.98 -5.31
CA ARG A 196 -7.29 34.21 -5.93
C ARG A 196 -8.43 35.20 -6.18
N LEU A 197 -9.56 34.73 -6.73
CA LEU A 197 -10.73 35.56 -6.95
C LEU A 197 -11.30 36.10 -5.64
N ARG A 198 -11.42 35.25 -4.60
CA ARG A 198 -11.90 35.65 -3.27
C ARG A 198 -11.06 36.79 -2.69
N ARG A 199 -9.73 36.72 -2.80
CA ARG A 199 -8.81 37.78 -2.32
C ARG A 199 -9.01 39.10 -3.07
N GLN A 200 -9.08 39.05 -4.40
CA GLN A 200 -9.31 40.25 -5.22
C GLN A 200 -10.66 40.92 -4.93
N LEU A 201 -11.69 40.15 -4.59
CA LEU A 201 -12.98 40.69 -4.19
C LEU A 201 -12.93 41.34 -2.80
N ALA A 202 -12.21 40.74 -1.85
CA ALA A 202 -12.02 41.33 -0.52
C ALA A 202 -11.30 42.69 -0.59
N GLU A 203 -10.23 42.77 -1.39
CA GLU A 203 -9.46 44.00 -1.61
C GLU A 203 -10.24 45.15 -2.26
N ARG A 204 -11.41 44.87 -2.87
CA ARG A 204 -12.28 45.89 -3.48
C ARG A 204 -13.41 46.36 -2.58
N ILE A 205 -13.66 45.65 -1.48
CA ILE A 205 -14.73 45.95 -0.53
C ILE A 205 -14.19 46.83 0.63
N ASP A 206 -12.88 46.79 0.88
CA ASP A 206 -12.15 47.72 1.74
C ASP A 206 -11.70 48.99 0.98
#